data_AF-A0A2G6K052-F1
#
_entry.id   AF-A0A2G6K052-F1
#
_cell.length_a   1.000
_cell.length_b   1.000
_cell.length_c   1.000
_cell.angle_alpha   90.00
_cell.angle_beta   90.00
_cell.angle_gamma   90.00
#
_symmetry.space_group_name_H-M   'P 1'
#
loop_
_entity.id
_entity.type
_entity.pdbx_description
1 polymer ?
#
loop_
_entity_poly.entity_id
_entity_poly.type
_entity_poly.pdbx_seq_one_letter_code
_entity_poly.pdbx_strand_id
1 'polypeptide(L)'
;MTDSKSSNQAHDVVDIIRAKRDKQGLSGAQIDWVIDAYTRGDVADEQMSALAMAILLNGMDREEISRWTTAMIRSGERMDFSGLSKKTVDKHSTGGVGDKITLPLAPLVASY
;
A
#
# COMPACT_ATOMS: atom_id res chain seq x y z
N MET A 1 -10.89 -33.42 23.35
CA MET A 1 -11.29 -32.00 23.40
C MET A 1 -10.71 -31.39 22.13
N THR A 2 -11.59 -31.02 21.22
CA THR A 2 -11.37 -30.91 19.77
C THR A 2 -10.33 -29.86 19.36
N ASP A 3 -9.37 -30.29 18.53
CA ASP A 3 -8.53 -29.42 17.72
C ASP A 3 -9.41 -28.47 16.90
N SER A 4 -9.43 -27.21 17.30
CA SER A 4 -10.02 -26.13 16.53
C SER A 4 -9.06 -25.76 15.40
N LYS A 5 -9.32 -26.32 14.22
CA LYS A 5 -8.75 -25.84 12.95
C LYS A 5 -9.11 -24.36 12.79
N SER A 6 -8.18 -23.47 13.14
CA SER A 6 -8.32 -22.03 12.92
C SER A 6 -7.93 -21.66 11.49
N SER A 7 -8.96 -21.35 10.70
CA SER A 7 -8.98 -20.61 9.43
C SER A 7 -8.11 -21.10 8.25
N ASN A 8 -8.79 -21.55 7.20
CA ASN A 8 -8.32 -21.68 5.83
C ASN A 8 -7.54 -20.42 5.39
N GLN A 9 -6.20 -20.41 5.42
CA GLN A 9 -5.41 -19.32 4.86
C GLN A 9 -5.55 -19.37 3.34
N ALA A 10 -6.35 -18.45 2.78
CA ALA A 10 -6.58 -18.39 1.34
C ALA A 10 -5.31 -18.02 0.55
N HIS A 11 -4.29 -17.44 1.21
CA HIS A 11 -3.04 -16.99 0.62
C HIS A 11 -1.87 -17.20 1.60
N ASP A 12 -0.68 -17.48 1.06
CA ASP A 12 0.61 -17.54 1.76
C ASP A 12 1.55 -16.49 1.17
N VAL A 13 2.25 -15.75 2.03
CA VAL A 13 3.20 -14.71 1.63
C VAL A 13 4.35 -15.27 0.79
N VAL A 14 4.79 -16.50 1.05
CA VAL A 14 5.87 -17.14 0.28
C VAL A 14 5.44 -17.34 -1.18
N ASP A 15 4.19 -17.73 -1.40
CA ASP A 15 3.64 -17.92 -2.75
C ASP A 15 3.43 -16.59 -3.47
N ILE A 16 3.03 -15.52 -2.77
CA ILE A 16 2.92 -14.16 -3.33
C ILE A 16 4.30 -13.64 -3.77
N ILE A 17 5.33 -13.82 -2.93
CA ILE A 17 6.71 -13.44 -3.27
C ILE A 17 7.19 -14.23 -4.49
N ARG A 18 6.95 -15.55 -4.53
CA ARG A 18 7.32 -16.41 -5.68
C ARG A 18 6.64 -15.93 -6.96
N ALA A 19 5.34 -15.63 -6.91
CA ALA A 19 4.60 -15.13 -8.06
C ALA A 19 5.23 -13.85 -8.63
N LYS A 20 5.48 -12.81 -7.81
CA LYS A 20 6.14 -11.59 -8.30
C LYS A 20 7.57 -11.84 -8.77
N ARG A 21 8.35 -12.66 -8.05
CA ARG A 21 9.72 -13.03 -8.44
C ARG A 21 9.75 -13.68 -9.83
N ASP A 22 8.77 -14.52 -10.11
CA ASP A 22 8.65 -15.29 -11.36
C ASP A 22 7.86 -14.52 -12.44
N LYS A 23 7.74 -13.19 -12.29
CA LYS A 23 7.11 -12.25 -13.24
C LYS A 23 5.62 -12.51 -13.49
N GLN A 24 4.94 -13.12 -12.52
CA GLN A 24 3.49 -13.29 -12.56
C GLN A 24 2.81 -12.04 -11.95
N GLY A 25 1.60 -11.74 -12.42
CA GLY A 25 0.76 -10.71 -11.83
C GLY A 25 0.11 -11.21 -10.54
N LEU A 26 -0.10 -10.32 -9.58
CA LEU A 26 -0.87 -10.61 -8.37
C LEU A 26 -2.35 -10.34 -8.61
N SER A 27 -3.19 -11.27 -8.17
CA SER A 27 -4.62 -11.04 -8.10
C SER A 27 -4.97 -9.99 -7.04
N GLY A 28 -6.13 -9.36 -7.19
CA GLY A 28 -6.59 -8.37 -6.22
C GLY A 28 -6.74 -8.94 -4.79
N ALA A 29 -7.13 -10.21 -4.67
CA ALA A 29 -7.25 -10.90 -3.38
C ALA A 29 -5.89 -11.12 -2.70
N GLN A 30 -4.84 -11.46 -3.48
CA GLN A 30 -3.48 -11.58 -2.95
C GLN A 30 -2.95 -10.24 -2.47
N ILE A 31 -3.19 -9.15 -3.22
CA ILE A 31 -2.80 -7.79 -2.85
C ILE A 31 -3.52 -7.35 -1.56
N ASP A 32 -4.84 -7.55 -1.49
CA ASP A 32 -5.61 -7.20 -0.31
C ASP A 32 -5.11 -7.94 0.92
N TRP A 33 -4.90 -9.25 0.79
CA TRP A 33 -4.45 -10.09 1.88
C TRP A 33 -3.06 -9.71 2.37
N VAL A 34 -2.08 -9.49 1.48
CA VAL A 34 -0.71 -9.21 1.91
C VAL A 34 -0.57 -7.85 2.61
N ILE A 35 -1.30 -6.83 2.13
CA ILE A 35 -1.31 -5.51 2.79
C ILE A 35 -1.95 -5.61 4.17
N ASP A 36 -3.13 -6.23 4.26
CA ASP A 36 -3.86 -6.43 5.50
C ASP A 36 -3.05 -7.24 6.52
N ALA A 37 -2.52 -8.40 6.13
CA ALA A 37 -1.68 -9.26 6.96
C ALA A 37 -0.41 -8.55 7.45
N TYR A 38 0.27 -7.78 6.59
CA TYR A 38 1.44 -7.00 7.00
C TYR A 38 1.07 -5.92 8.01
N THR A 39 -0.02 -5.19 7.79
CA THR A 39 -0.45 -4.13 8.72
C THR A 39 -0.92 -4.65 10.09
N ARG A 40 -1.28 -5.93 10.21
CA ARG A 40 -1.54 -6.59 11.48
C ARG A 40 -0.32 -7.25 12.14
N GLY A 41 0.82 -7.29 11.44
CA GLY A 41 2.03 -7.98 11.91
C GLY A 41 2.05 -9.49 11.67
N ASP A 42 1.16 -10.02 10.83
CA ASP A 42 1.12 -11.45 10.46
C ASP A 42 2.17 -11.81 9.39
N VAL A 43 2.65 -10.81 8.63
CA VAL A 43 3.76 -10.93 7.66
C VAL A 43 4.98 -10.24 8.26
N ALA A 44 6.12 -10.93 8.30
CA ALA A 44 7.36 -10.39 8.83
C ALA A 44 8.00 -9.35 7.89
N ASP A 45 8.77 -8.41 8.44
CA ASP A 45 9.43 -7.35 7.69
C ASP A 45 10.36 -7.89 6.60
N GLU A 46 11.05 -9.02 6.84
CA GLU A 46 11.92 -9.65 5.85
C GLU A 46 11.14 -10.21 4.66
N GLN A 47 9.91 -10.70 4.89
CA GLN A 47 9.03 -11.21 3.84
C GLN A 47 8.47 -10.05 3.01
N MET A 48 8.02 -8.97 3.65
CA MET A 48 7.57 -7.77 2.92
C MET A 48 8.72 -7.12 2.14
N SER A 49 9.94 -7.10 2.71
CA SER A 49 11.14 -6.64 2.01
C SER A 49 11.47 -7.48 0.78
N ALA A 50 11.32 -8.81 0.88
CA ALA A 50 11.49 -9.72 -0.27
C ALA A 50 10.45 -9.47 -1.37
N LEU A 51 9.18 -9.23 -1.00
CA LEU A 51 8.13 -8.85 -1.95
C LEU A 51 8.44 -7.50 -2.63
N ALA A 52 8.85 -6.49 -1.85
CA ALA A 52 9.24 -5.19 -2.38
C ALA A 52 10.40 -5.28 -3.37
N MET A 53 11.40 -6.11 -3.08
CA MET A 53 12.51 -6.37 -4.01
C MET A 53 12.04 -7.08 -5.30
N ALA A 54 11.12 -8.05 -5.19
CA ALA A 54 10.54 -8.70 -6.36
C ALA A 54 9.75 -7.70 -7.24
N ILE A 55 9.00 -6.78 -6.63
CA ILE A 55 8.29 -5.69 -7.33
C ILE A 55 9.27 -4.71 -7.98
N LEU A 56 10.36 -4.34 -7.30
CA LEU A 56 11.39 -3.47 -7.87
C LEU A 56 11.98 -4.06 -9.17
N LEU A 57 12.27 -5.37 -9.16
CA LEU A 57 12.93 -6.05 -10.29
C LEU A 57 11.96 -6.39 -11.44
N ASN A 58 10.70 -6.70 -11.14
CA ASN A 58 9.76 -7.23 -12.13
C ASN A 58 8.56 -6.30 -12.40
N GLY A 59 8.43 -5.21 -11.65
CA GLY A 59 7.36 -4.23 -11.80
C GLY A 59 5.98 -4.73 -11.38
N MET A 60 5.01 -3.85 -11.57
CA MET A 60 3.58 -4.09 -11.42
C MET A 60 2.84 -3.46 -12.59
N ASP A 61 1.78 -4.10 -13.05
CA ASP A 61 0.87 -3.50 -14.02
C ASP A 61 -0.07 -2.45 -13.38
N ARG A 62 -0.89 -1.79 -14.20
CA ARG A 62 -1.78 -0.72 -13.74
C ARG A 62 -2.88 -1.23 -12.79
N GLU A 63 -3.35 -2.45 -12.98
CA GLU A 63 -4.39 -3.03 -12.15
C GLU A 63 -3.82 -3.40 -10.77
N GLU A 64 -2.64 -3.99 -10.75
CA GLU A 64 -1.86 -4.24 -9.53
C GLU A 64 -1.62 -2.94 -8.75
N ILE A 65 -1.12 -1.88 -9.41
CA ILE A 65 -0.85 -0.58 -8.76
C ILE A 65 -2.13 0.04 -8.18
N SER A 66 -3.22 0.05 -8.95
CA SER A 66 -4.50 0.60 -8.52
C SER A 66 -5.04 -0.15 -7.30
N ARG A 67 -4.96 -1.49 -7.32
CA ARG A 67 -5.41 -2.32 -6.21
C ARG A 67 -4.52 -2.13 -4.98
N TRP A 68 -3.20 -2.14 -5.14
CA TRP A 68 -2.24 -1.94 -4.07
C TRP A 68 -2.48 -0.61 -3.35
N THR A 69 -2.65 0.46 -4.13
CA THR A 69 -2.99 1.79 -3.60
C THR A 69 -4.30 1.76 -2.82
N THR A 70 -5.33 1.11 -3.37
CA THR A 70 -6.64 0.98 -2.70
C THR A 70 -6.55 0.21 -1.39
N ALA A 71 -5.77 -0.87 -1.35
CA ALA A 71 -5.54 -1.68 -0.16
C ALA A 71 -4.82 -0.86 0.93
N MET A 72 -3.77 -0.11 0.58
CA MET A 72 -3.09 0.80 1.50
C MET A 72 -4.01 1.91 2.06
N ILE A 73 -4.88 2.49 1.22
CA ILE A 73 -5.86 3.49 1.70
C ILE A 73 -6.87 2.87 2.67
N ARG A 74 -7.15 1.57 2.57
CA ARG A 74 -8.11 0.85 3.42
C ARG A 74 -7.51 0.28 4.70
N SER A 75 -6.18 0.18 4.80
CA SER A 75 -5.51 -0.40 5.96
C SER A 75 -5.42 0.55 7.16
N GLY A 76 -5.91 1.78 7.03
CA GLY A 76 -5.92 2.77 8.10
C GLY A 76 -7.18 3.63 8.09
N GLU A 77 -7.10 4.77 8.77
CA GLU A 77 -8.21 5.72 8.86
C GLU A 77 -8.26 6.66 7.65
N ARG A 78 -9.47 7.12 7.33
CA ARG A 78 -9.70 8.13 6.29
C ARG A 78 -10.20 9.41 6.94
N MET A 79 -9.44 10.49 6.75
CA MET A 79 -9.86 11.81 7.19
C MET A 79 -11.10 12.25 6.39
N ASP A 80 -12.13 12.72 7.11
CA ASP A 80 -13.30 13.34 6.51
C ASP A 80 -13.17 14.86 6.54
N PHE A 81 -13.18 15.46 5.35
CA PHE A 81 -13.09 16.91 5.16
C PHE A 81 -14.41 17.53 4.68
N SER A 82 -15.52 16.79 4.73
CA SER A 82 -16.84 17.25 4.29
C SER A 82 -17.33 18.51 5.03
N GLY A 83 -16.83 18.77 6.23
CA GLY A 83 -17.14 19.96 7.03
C GLY A 83 -16.36 21.23 6.65
N LEU A 84 -15.40 21.17 5.72
CA LEU A 84 -14.63 22.35 5.31
C LEU A 84 -15.40 23.18 4.27
N SER A 85 -15.33 24.50 4.40
CA SER A 85 -16.02 25.44 3.50
C SER A 85 -15.36 25.58 2.12
N LYS A 86 -14.12 25.08 1.96
CA LYS A 86 -13.36 25.13 0.71
C LYS A 86 -13.01 23.72 0.24
N LYS A 87 -12.80 23.55 -1.07
CA LYS A 87 -12.28 22.31 -1.65
C LYS A 87 -10.87 22.04 -1.13
N THR A 88 -10.60 20.79 -0.75
CA THR A 88 -9.28 20.34 -0.33
C THR A 88 -8.39 20.09 -1.54
N VAL A 89 -7.14 20.53 -1.46
CA VAL A 89 -6.08 20.24 -2.44
C VAL A 89 -4.84 19.80 -1.68
N ASP A 90 -4.02 18.98 -2.33
CA ASP A 90 -2.72 18.57 -1.80
C ASP A 90 -1.67 18.60 -2.92
N LYS A 91 -0.40 18.80 -2.55
CA LYS A 91 0.75 18.74 -3.44
C LYS A 91 1.75 17.73 -2.90
N HIS A 92 2.08 16.76 -3.75
CA HIS A 92 3.13 15.80 -3.48
C HIS A 92 4.33 16.01 -4.42
N SER A 93 5.54 15.64 -3.97
CA SER A 93 6.75 15.56 -4.80
C SER A 93 7.23 14.12 -4.83
N THR A 94 7.61 13.61 -5.99
CA THR A 94 8.32 12.32 -6.08
C THR A 94 9.72 12.38 -5.44
N GLY A 95 10.22 13.59 -5.15
CA GLY A 95 11.54 13.85 -4.60
C GLY A 95 12.46 14.56 -5.60
N GLY A 96 13.38 15.37 -5.07
CA GLY A 96 14.37 16.13 -5.84
C GLY A 96 15.33 16.87 -4.91
N VAL A 97 16.62 16.91 -5.25
CA VAL A 97 17.63 17.58 -4.40
C VAL A 97 17.28 19.06 -4.27
N GLY A 98 17.03 19.50 -3.02
CA GLY A 98 16.67 20.89 -2.73
C GLY A 98 15.19 21.25 -2.97
N ASP A 99 14.31 20.29 -3.27
CA ASP A 99 12.87 20.57 -3.37
C ASP A 99 12.28 20.89 -1.98
N LYS A 100 12.20 22.19 -1.69
CA LYS A 100 11.61 22.74 -0.47
C LYS A 100 10.22 23.31 -0.71
N ILE A 101 9.60 23.09 -1.88
CA ILE A 101 8.37 23.81 -2.30
C ILE A 101 7.21 23.59 -1.35
N THR A 102 7.08 22.41 -0.74
CA THR A 102 5.96 22.12 0.18
C THR A 102 5.91 23.08 1.36
N LEU A 103 7.07 23.48 1.92
CA LEU A 103 7.14 24.35 3.10
C LEU A 103 6.55 25.75 2.89
N PRO A 104 6.92 26.52 1.84
CA PRO A 104 6.29 27.81 1.56
C PRO A 104 4.94 27.68 0.85
N LEU A 105 4.69 26.62 0.07
CA LEU A 105 3.45 26.50 -0.71
C LEU A 105 2.23 26.26 0.18
N ALA A 106 2.34 25.40 1.19
CA ALA A 106 1.23 25.10 2.09
C ALA A 106 0.64 26.36 2.77
N PRO A 107 1.41 27.22 3.46
CA PRO A 107 0.88 28.45 4.06
C PRO A 107 0.45 29.48 3.01
N LEU A 108 1.13 29.55 1.85
CA LEU A 108 0.73 30.44 0.77
C LEU A 108 -0.67 30.10 0.29
N VAL A 109 -0.93 28.85 -0.08
CA VAL A 109 -2.25 28.39 -0.55
C VAL A 109 -3.31 28.55 0.54
N ALA A 110 -2.98 28.27 1.81
CA ALA A 110 -3.92 28.43 2.92
C ALA A 110 -4.36 29.89 3.16
N SER A 111 -3.57 30.87 2.71
CA SER A 111 -3.91 32.31 2.84
C SER A 111 -4.90 32.83 1.80
N TYR A 112 -5.24 32.02 0.78
CA TYR A 112 -6.22 32.33 -0.27
C TYR A 112 -7.48 31.46 -0.14
#